data_AF-A0A1V5X3F3-F1
#
_entry.id   AF-A0A1V5X3F3-F1
#
_cell.length_a   1.000
_cell.length_b   1.000
_cell.length_c   1.000
_cell.angle_alpha   90.00
_cell.angle_beta   90.00
_cell.angle_gamma   90.00
#
_symmetry.space_group_name_H-M   'P 1'
#
loop_
_entity.id
_entity.type
_entity.pdbx_description
1 polymer ?
#
loop_
_entity_poly.entity_id
_entity_poly.type
_entity_poly.pdbx_seq_one_letter_code
_entity_poly.pdbx_strand_id
1 'polypeptide(L)' 'MNKNNQNTSSGVTFASLLFLLFLALKLTHVIDWSWWWITAPIWGPFVIVVVVLIIIAVIAVLLNKK' A
#
# COMPACT_ATOMS: atom_id res chain seq x y z
N MET A 1 0.10 9.86 40.36
CA MET A 1 1.04 9.04 39.56
C MET A 1 0.26 8.48 38.37
N ASN A 2 0.33 9.13 37.21
CA ASN A 2 -0.48 8.79 36.03
C ASN A 2 0.17 7.62 35.27
N LYS A 3 -0.43 6.42 35.34
CA LYS A 3 0.01 5.27 34.54
C LYS A 3 -0.50 5.47 33.11
N ASN A 4 0.33 6.03 32.25
CA ASN A 4 0.14 5.95 30.80
C ASN A 4 0.34 4.48 30.40
N ASN A 5 -0.75 3.72 30.36
CA ASN A 5 -0.76 2.36 29.86
C ASN A 5 -0.63 2.43 28.33
N GLN A 6 0.60 2.56 27.84
CA GLN A 6 0.92 2.48 26.43
C GLN A 6 0.80 1.00 26.04
N ASN A 7 -0.42 0.60 25.71
CA ASN A 7 -0.68 -0.67 25.06
C ASN A 7 -0.08 -0.57 23.65
N THR A 8 1.17 -0.99 23.51
CA THR A 8 1.83 -1.15 22.23
C THR A 8 1.24 -2.39 21.55
N SER A 9 0.09 -2.22 20.91
CA SER A 9 -0.48 -3.23 20.01
C SER A 9 0.38 -3.28 18.75
N SER A 10 1.39 -4.14 18.75
CA SER A 10 2.12 -4.58 17.57
C SER A 10 1.20 -5.45 16.69
N GLY A 11 0.25 -4.79 16.03
CA GLY A 11 -0.67 -5.42 15.09
C GLY A 11 0.01 -5.68 13.76
N VAL A 12 -0.02 -6.93 13.30
CA VAL A 12 0.32 -7.28 11.92
C VAL A 12 -0.64 -6.53 11.00
N THR A 13 -0.12 -5.74 10.06
CA THR A 13 -0.99 -4.99 9.15
C THR A 13 -1.68 -5.95 8.19
N PHE A 14 -2.97 -5.73 7.94
CA PHE A 14 -3.75 -6.54 7.01
C PHE A 14 -3.07 -6.68 5.63
N ALA A 15 -2.35 -5.65 5.18
CA ALA A 15 -1.57 -5.65 3.95
C ALA A 15 -0.47 -6.73 3.92
N SER A 16 0.21 -6.97 5.04
CA SER A 16 1.27 -8.00 5.13
C SER A 16 0.73 -9.42 5.11
N LEU A 17 -0.43 -9.66 5.74
CA LEU A 17 -1.15 -10.93 5.67
C LEU A 17 -1.67 -11.20 4.25
N LEU A 18 -2.20 -10.16 3.58
CA LEU A 18 -2.67 -10.28 2.20
C LEU A 18 -1.51 -10.55 1.22
N PHE A 19 -0.36 -9.91 1.42
CA PHE A 19 0.86 -10.19 0.66
C PHE A 19 1.33 -11.64 0.86
N LEU A 20 1.37 -12.11 2.11
CA LEU A 20 1.77 -13.47 2.42
C LEU A 20 0.79 -14.51 1.85
N LEU A 21 -0.52 -14.23 1.89
CA LEU A 21 -1.55 -15.09 1.31
C LEU A 21 -1.39 -15.21 -0.22
N PHE A 22 -1.22 -14.10 -0.93
CA PHE A 22 -0.99 -14.11 -2.38
C PHE A 22 0.33 -14.80 -2.75
N LEU A 23 1.38 -14.63 -1.94
CA LEU A 23 2.64 -15.33 -2.13
C LEU A 23 2.47 -16.85 -1.96
N ALA A 24 1.81 -17.27 -0.88
CA ALA A 24 1.55 -18.69 -0.60
C ALA A 24 0.73 -19.35 -1.72
N LEU A 25 -0.36 -18.70 -2.19
CA LEU A 25 -1.19 -19.22 -3.29
C LEU A 25 -0.43 -19.34 -4.63
N LYS A 26 0.54 -18.45 -4.88
CA LYS A 26 1.36 -18.53 -6.08
C LYS A 26 2.36 -19.68 -6.02
N LEU A 27 2.94 -19.96 -4.84
CA LEU A 27 3.85 -21.10 -4.66
C LEU A 27 3.11 -22.44 -4.72
N THR A 28 1.86 -22.50 -4.28
CA THR A 28 1.03 -23.71 -4.39
C THR A 28 0.42 -23.90 -5.79
N HIS A 29 0.79 -23.06 -6.76
CA HIS A 29 0.36 -23.15 -8.16
C HIS A 29 -1.17 -23.17 -8.35
N VAL A 30 -1.91 -22.57 -7.41
CA VAL A 30 -3.38 -22.47 -7.46
C VAL A 30 -3.83 -21.39 -8.45
N ILE A 31 -2.97 -20.40 -8.72
CA ILE A 31 -3.27 -19.28 -9.62
C ILE A 31 -2.04 -18.91 -10.46
N ASP A 32 -2.15 -18.94 -11.79
CA ASP A 32 -1.10 -18.55 -12.76
C ASP A 32 -0.96 -17.03 -12.94
N TRP A 33 -1.49 -16.23 -12.01
CA TRP A 33 -1.53 -14.79 -12.17
C TRP A 33 -0.15 -14.16 -12.23
N SER A 34 -0.07 -13.05 -12.96
CA SER A 34 1.16 -12.27 -13.09
C SER A 34 1.64 -11.78 -11.73
N TRP A 35 2.96 -11.79 -11.54
CA TRP A 35 3.62 -11.36 -10.31
C TRP A 35 3.25 -9.93 -9.89
N TRP A 36 2.83 -9.09 -10.84
CA TRP A 36 2.29 -7.77 -10.59
C TRP A 36 1.11 -7.76 -9.61
N TRP A 37 0.19 -8.72 -9.67
CA TRP A 37 -0.92 -8.75 -8.73
C TRP A 37 -0.50 -9.22 -7.33
N ILE A 38 0.58 -9.99 -7.22
CA ILE A 38 1.12 -10.45 -5.93
C ILE A 38 1.76 -9.27 -5.17
N THR A 39 2.39 -8.33 -5.89
CA THR A 39 2.99 -7.13 -5.31
C THR A 39 1.99 -5.98 -5.14
N ALA A 40 0.72 -6.13 -5.57
CA ALA A 40 -0.39 -5.17 -5.39
C ALA A 40 -0.46 -4.54 -3.99
N PRO A 41 -0.34 -5.31 -2.89
CA PRO A 41 -0.39 -4.75 -1.54
C PRO A 41 0.79 -3.81 -1.21
N ILE A 42 1.96 -4.03 -1.84
CA ILE A 42 3.20 -3.28 -1.57
C ILE A 42 3.20 -1.96 -2.34
N TRP A 43 2.87 -1.98 -3.62
CA TRP A 43 2.88 -0.77 -4.46
C TRP A 43 1.54 -0.06 -4.56
N GLY A 44 0.46 -0.63 -4.02
CA GLY A 44 -0.83 0.06 -3.88
C GLY A 44 -0.71 1.44 -3.24
N PRO A 45 -0.10 1.58 -2.04
CA PRO A 45 0.14 2.89 -1.43
C PRO A 45 1.07 3.78 -2.28
N PHE A 46 2.07 3.21 -2.97
CA PHE A 46 2.97 3.96 -3.84
C PHE A 46 2.23 4.60 -5.02
N VAL A 47 1.36 3.84 -5.69
CA VAL A 47 0.53 4.35 -6.80
C VAL A 47 -0.37 5.50 -6.34
N ILE A 48 -0.99 5.38 -5.16
CA ILE A 48 -1.84 6.43 -4.58
C ILE A 48 -1.03 7.72 -4.41
N VAL A 49 0.18 7.65 -3.85
CA VAL A 49 1.06 8.82 -3.67
C VAL A 49 1.43 9.45 -5.02
N VAL A 50 1.80 8.63 -6.00
CA VAL A 50 2.15 9.12 -7.35
C VAL A 50 0.97 9.84 -7.99
N VAL A 51 -0.24 9.28 -7.92
CA VAL A 51 -1.46 9.92 -8.45
C VAL A 51 -1.73 11.26 -7.78
N VAL A 52 -1.62 11.34 -6.45
CA VAL A 52 -1.79 12.59 -5.70
C VAL A 52 -0.75 13.63 -6.12
N LEU A 53 0.51 13.25 -6.27
CA LEU A 53 1.57 14.15 -6.73
C LEU A 53 1.30 14.68 -8.14
N ILE A 54 0.82 13.82 -9.06
CA ILE A 54 0.45 14.24 -10.41
C ILE A 54 -0.68 15.26 -10.37
N ILE A 55 -1.72 15.02 -9.57
CA ILE A 55 -2.85 15.96 -9.44
C ILE A 55 -2.36 17.31 -8.92
N ILE A 56 -1.51 17.32 -7.89
CA ILE A 56 -0.94 18.56 -7.34
C ILE A 56 -0.10 19.28 -8.40
N ALA A 57 0.76 18.56 -9.13
CA ALA A 57 1.58 19.14 -10.19
C ALA A 57 0.73 19.75 -11.30
N VAL A 58 -0.34 19.07 -11.72
CA VAL A 58 -1.29 19.58 -12.73
C VAL A 58 -1.97 20.86 -12.22
N ILE A 59 -2.46 20.86 -10.98
CA ILE A 59 -3.09 22.05 -10.38
C ILE A 59 -2.09 23.21 -10.31
N ALA A 60 -0.86 22.96 -9.86
CA ALA A 60 0.19 23.98 -9.76
C ALA A 60 0.54 24.57 -11.13
N VAL A 61 0.64 23.75 -12.18
CA VAL A 61 0.89 24.21 -13.55
C VAL A 61 -0.28 25.02 -14.09
N LEU A 62 -1.53 24.60 -13.81
CA LEU A 62 -2.73 25.33 -14.23
C LEU A 62 -2.85 26.69 -13.52
N LEU A 63 -2.52 26.75 -12.23
CA LEU A 63 -2.52 28.01 -11.45
C LEU A 63 -1.39 28.94 -11.88
N ASN A 64 -0.19 28.42 -12.18
CA ASN A 64 0.93 29.23 -12.65
C ASN A 64 0.78 29.73 -14.11
N LYS A 65 -0.12 29.10 -14.89
CA LYS A 65 -0.43 29.53 -16.26
C LYS A 65 -1.51 30.63 -16.34
N LYS A 66 -2.14 31.00 -15.23
CA LYS A 66 -3.14 32.07 -15.15
C LYS A 66 -2.51 33.35 -14.61
#